data_AF-A0A5J4SZX4-F1
#
_entry.id   AF-A0A5J4SZX4-F1
#
_cell.length_a   1.000
_cell.length_b   1.000
_cell.length_c   1.000
_cell.angle_alpha   90.00
_cell.angle_beta   90.00
_cell.angle_gamma   90.00
#
_symmetry.space_group_name_H-M   'P 1'
#
loop_
_entity.id
_entity.type
_entity.pdbx_description
1 polymer ?
#
loop_
_entity_poly.entity_id
_entity_poly.type
_entity_poly.pdbx_seq_one_letter_code
_entity_poly.pdbx_strand_id
1 'polypeptide(L)' 'MKKLLLMLFLFVPLTGMRPEALKTVYICTGPKAKVYHATPKCKGLYRCSKEVIAISLDEINKTRRPCKICY' A
#
# COMPACT_ATOMS: atom_id res chain seq x y z
N MET A 1 -4.51 23.34 51.09
CA MET A 1 -3.69 22.14 50.82
C MET A 1 -3.70 21.84 49.32
N LYS A 2 -2.81 22.49 48.57
CA LYS A 2 -2.66 22.43 47.12
C LYS A 2 -1.45 21.55 46.80
N LYS A 3 -1.60 20.22 46.93
CA LYS A 3 -0.56 19.23 46.61
C LYS A 3 -1.14 17.89 46.11
N LEU A 4 -2.30 17.92 45.46
CA LEU A 4 -2.85 16.72 44.82
C LEU A 4 -3.09 16.97 43.33
N LEU A 5 -2.10 17.58 42.67
CA LEU A 5 -2.05 17.81 41.23
C LEU A 5 -0.73 17.27 40.67
N LEU A 6 -0.38 16.03 41.00
CA LEU A 6 0.86 15.40 40.53
C LEU A 6 0.79 13.86 40.55
N MET A 7 -0.28 13.29 39.99
CA MET A 7 -0.23 11.93 39.43
C MET A 7 -0.43 12.04 37.91
N LEU A 8 0.58 12.68 37.32
CA LEU A 8 0.79 12.83 35.89
C LEU A 8 1.27 11.47 35.34
N PHE A 9 0.57 10.95 34.33
CA PHE A 9 1.16 10.25 33.18
C PHE A 9 1.94 8.94 33.43
N LEU A 10 1.26 7.84 33.75
CA LEU A 10 1.87 6.51 33.49
C LEU A 10 0.89 5.41 33.05
N PHE A 11 -0.17 5.77 32.33
CA PHE A 11 -0.94 4.82 31.52
C PHE A 11 -1.21 5.45 30.16
N VAL A 12 -0.14 5.69 29.40
CA VAL A 12 -0.29 5.75 27.94
C VAL A 12 -0.51 4.29 27.53
N PRO A 13 -1.71 3.89 27.07
CA PRO A 13 -1.84 2.56 26.51
C PRO A 13 -0.89 2.50 25.31
N LEU A 14 -0.01 1.50 25.30
CA LEU A 14 0.82 1.14 24.15
C LEU A 14 -0.07 0.53 23.05
N THR A 15 -1.18 1.17 22.74
CA THR A 15 -2.12 0.75 21.70
C THR A 15 -1.70 1.38 20.39
N GLY A 16 -1.12 0.55 19.54
CA GLY A 16 -1.40 0.66 18.11
C GLY A 16 -0.20 0.78 17.19
N MET A 17 0.79 -0.10 17.28
CA MET A 17 1.42 -0.54 16.04
C MET A 17 0.37 -1.36 15.27
N ARG A 18 -0.43 -0.68 14.45
CA ARG A 18 -1.25 -1.36 13.44
C ARG A 18 -0.29 -1.87 12.38
N PRO A 19 -0.29 -3.17 12.05
CA PRO A 19 0.40 -3.63 10.85
C PRO A 19 -0.12 -2.79 9.68
N GLU A 20 0.77 -2.06 9.00
CA GLU A 20 0.42 -1.44 7.72
C GLU A 20 -0.10 -2.56 6.82
N ALA A 21 -1.39 -2.47 6.47
CA ALA A 21 -2.01 -3.47 5.62
C ALA A 21 -1.36 -3.34 4.24
N LEU A 22 -0.45 -4.28 3.94
CA LEU A 22 0.25 -4.37 2.66
C LEU A 22 -0.76 -4.32 1.51
N LYS A 23 -0.80 -3.20 0.81
CA LYS A 23 -1.79 -2.95 -0.23
C LYS A 23 -1.41 -3.77 -1.46
N THR A 24 -2.11 -4.88 -1.68
CA THR A 24 -1.91 -5.69 -2.89
C THR A 24 -2.32 -4.93 -4.15
N VAL A 25 -1.46 -5.01 -5.16
CA VAL A 25 -1.61 -4.38 -6.47
C VAL A 25 -1.17 -5.33 -7.57
N TYR A 26 -1.56 -5.04 -8.80
CA TYR A 26 -1.36 -5.93 -9.94
C TYR A 26 -0.43 -5.29 -10.97
N ILE A 27 0.57 -6.03 -11.42
CA ILE A 27 1.50 -5.57 -12.44
C ILE A 27 1.58 -6.56 -13.60
N CYS A 28 1.73 -6.03 -14.82
CA CYS A 28 2.21 -6.80 -15.95
C CYS A 28 3.75 -6.92 -15.87
N THR A 29 4.30 -8.12 -16.08
CA THR A 29 5.76 -8.37 -16.05
C THR A 29 6.45 -8.14 -17.40
N GLY A 30 5.71 -7.65 -18.39
CA GLY A 30 6.27 -7.19 -19.66
C GLY A 30 7.35 -6.11 -19.45
N PRO A 31 8.46 -6.12 -20.21
CA PRO A 31 9.58 -5.18 -20.01
C PRO A 31 9.19 -3.71 -20.23
N LYS A 32 8.09 -3.46 -20.94
CA LYS A 32 7.56 -2.11 -21.22
C LYS A 32 6.48 -1.66 -20.23
N ALA A 33 6.15 -2.47 -19.21
CA ALA A 33 5.11 -2.14 -18.25
C ALA A 33 5.57 -1.05 -17.26
N LYS A 34 4.97 0.14 -17.36
CA LYS A 34 5.32 1.33 -16.55
C LYS A 34 4.31 1.64 -15.45
N VAL A 35 3.27 0.82 -15.30
CA VAL A 35 2.16 1.10 -14.39
C VAL A 35 1.81 -0.10 -13.52
N TYR A 36 1.14 0.18 -12.40
CA TYR A 36 0.50 -0.80 -11.54
C TYR A 36 -1.01 -0.52 -11.40
N HIS A 37 -1.78 -1.56 -11.10
CA HIS A 37 -3.24 -1.56 -11.14
C HIS A 37 -3.82 -1.93 -9.78
N ALA A 38 -4.93 -1.31 -9.38
CA ALA A 38 -5.62 -1.61 -8.13
C ALA A 38 -6.45 -2.92 -8.19
N THR A 39 -6.71 -3.42 -9.41
CA THR A 39 -7.58 -4.57 -9.66
C THR A 39 -7.05 -5.40 -10.83
N PRO A 40 -7.17 -6.74 -10.79
CA PRO A 40 -6.71 -7.60 -11.89
C PRO A 40 -7.62 -7.47 -13.12
N LYS A 41 -8.81 -6.89 -12.98
CA LYS A 41 -9.80 -6.70 -14.05
C LYS A 41 -9.65 -5.36 -14.79
N CYS A 42 -8.60 -4.59 -14.53
CA CYS A 42 -8.40 -3.29 -15.17
C CYS A 42 -8.25 -3.44 -16.70
N LYS A 43 -8.97 -2.60 -17.47
CA LYS A 43 -8.86 -2.55 -18.94
C LYS A 43 -7.40 -2.36 -19.43
N GLY A 44 -6.56 -1.70 -18.63
CA GLY A 44 -5.14 -1.52 -18.94
C GLY A 44 -4.32 -2.81 -18.93
N LEU A 45 -4.81 -3.89 -18.30
CA LEU A 45 -4.16 -5.19 -18.27
C LEU A 45 -4.55 -6.09 -19.46
N TYR A 46 -5.59 -5.74 -20.23
CA TYR A 46 -6.09 -6.59 -21.32
C TYR A 46 -5.07 -6.78 -22.46
N ARG A 47 -4.12 -5.85 -22.59
CA ARG A 47 -3.02 -5.91 -23.58
C ARG A 47 -1.69 -6.33 -22.95
N CYS A 48 -1.69 -6.87 -21.72
CA CYS A 48 -0.47 -7.39 -21.13
C CYS A 48 0.07 -8.53 -22.01
N SER A 49 1.34 -8.40 -22.40
CA SER A 49 2.00 -9.35 -23.32
C SER A 49 2.69 -10.52 -22.60
N LYS A 50 2.61 -10.56 -21.26
CA LYS A 50 3.22 -11.56 -20.39
C LYS A 50 2.22 -11.90 -19.27
N GLU A 51 2.71 -12.31 -18.10
CA GLU A 51 1.88 -12.56 -16.92
C GLU A 51 1.49 -11.27 -16.18
N VAL A 52 0.37 -11.36 -15.47
CA VAL A 52 -0.07 -10.40 -14.47
C VAL A 52 0.10 -11.04 -13.11
N ILE A 53 0.90 -10.42 -12.24
CA ILE A 53 1.15 -10.90 -10.88
C ILE A 53 0.58 -9.91 -9.85
N ALA A 54 0.20 -10.44 -8.69
CA ALA A 54 -0.16 -9.67 -7.51
C ALA A 54 1.09 -9.47 -6.66
N ILE A 55 1.41 -8.23 -6.31
CA ILE A 55 2.55 -7.86 -5.47
C ILE A 55 2.10 -6.82 -4.46
N SER A 56 2.90 -6.59 -3.42
CA SER A 56 2.61 -5.51 -2.50
C SER A 56 3.02 -4.14 -3.07
N LEU A 57 2.29 -3.08 -2.71
CA LEU A 57 2.54 -1.73 -3.21
C LEU A 57 3.93 -1.20 -2.79
N ASP A 58 4.44 -1.63 -1.63
CA ASP A 58 5.79 -1.29 -1.14
C ASP A 58 6.91 -2.00 -1.92
N GLU A 59 6.63 -3.18 -2.49
CA GLU A 59 7.58 -3.93 -3.32
C GLU A 59 7.68 -3.38 -4.76
N ILE A 60 6.80 -2.43 -5.13
CA ILE A 60 6.82 -1.84 -6.46
C ILE A 60 8.07 -1.00 -6.68
N ASN A 61 8.73 -1.22 -7.83
CA ASN A 61 9.78 -0.34 -8.31
C ASN A 61 9.26 1.11 -8.44
N LYS A 62 9.94 2.06 -7.80
CA LYS A 62 9.62 3.50 -7.78
C LYS A 62 9.45 4.14 -9.16
N THR A 63 9.94 3.51 -10.22
CA THR A 63 9.75 3.95 -11.62
C THR A 63 8.34 3.67 -12.18
N ARG A 64 7.58 2.77 -11.57
CA ARG A 64 6.19 2.47 -11.96
C ARG A 64 5.24 3.47 -11.32
N ARG A 65 4.28 3.97 -12.10
CA ARG A 65 3.26 4.93 -11.66
C ARG A 65 1.88 4.28 -11.53
N PRO A 66 0.95 4.84 -10.74
CA PRO A 66 -0.42 4.32 -10.69
C PRO A 66 -1.10 4.40 -12.06
N CYS A 67 -1.92 3.39 -12.36
CA CYS A 67 -2.76 3.37 -13.56
C CYS A 67 -3.90 4.38 -13.43
N LYS A 68 -3.97 5.38 -14.33
CA LYS A 68 -5.01 6.42 -14.35
C LYS A 68 -6.46 5.94 -14.61
N ILE A 69 -6.68 4.63 -14.73
CA ILE A 69 -8.00 4.03 -15.00
C ILE A 69 -8.59 3.45 -13.70
N CYS A 70 -7.75 2.88 -12.84
CA CYS A 70 -8.18 2.20 -11.63
C CYS A 70 -7.55 2.78 -10.35
N TYR A 71 -6.91 3.95 -10.47
CA TYR A 71 -6.40 4.80 -9.39
C TYR A 71 -6.79 6.25 -9.65
#